data_AF-A0A0F7M3U3-F1
#
_entry.id   AF-A0A0F7M3U3-F1
#
_cell.length_a   1.000
_cell.length_b   1.000
_cell.length_c   1.000
_cell.angle_alpha   90.00
_cell.angle_beta   90.00
_cell.angle_gamma   90.00
#
_symmetry.space_group_name_H-M   'P 1'
#
loop_
_entity.id
_entity.type
_entity.pdbx_description
1 polymer ?
#
loop_
_entity_poly.entity_id
_entity_poly.type
_entity_poly.pdbx_seq_one_letter_code
_entity_poly.pdbx_strand_id
1 'polypeptide(L)'
;MRLTVLLIAVLSMGLVACSSSTSYQAAEKRGDYGYTETALGKDRYRITFNGNSATDKETVNDYALLRAAELTLQEGYSWFHLVNRDNDSKSRTSTSVSGGTGFGGGTSVYQRCGLLSCDTVVYDSPNRFSGGVASSNTRTSYSSSLEIKMGKGKMPNDAEAYNAQELASTMRRWMSTGSK
;
A
#
# COMPACT_ATOMS: atom_id res chain seq x y z
N MET A 1 37.93 -30.07 -0.59
CA MET A 1 36.87 -29.46 -1.44
C MET A 1 35.46 -29.95 -1.06
N ARG A 2 35.13 -30.04 0.25
CA ARG A 2 33.81 -30.44 0.76
C ARG A 2 33.28 -29.51 1.87
N LEU A 3 34.13 -28.67 2.47
CA LEU A 3 33.73 -27.69 3.49
C LEU A 3 33.21 -26.37 2.94
N THR A 4 33.64 -25.96 1.73
CA THR A 4 33.22 -24.68 1.12
C THR A 4 31.78 -24.70 0.61
N VAL A 5 31.20 -25.88 0.40
CA VAL A 5 29.83 -26.04 -0.12
C VAL A 5 28.78 -25.92 1.01
N LEU A 6 29.16 -26.17 2.27
CA LEU A 6 28.25 -26.08 3.41
C LEU A 6 28.00 -24.64 3.91
N LEU A 7 28.88 -23.69 3.57
CA LEU A 7 28.77 -22.29 4.00
C LEU A 7 27.83 -21.44 3.14
N ILE A 8 27.48 -21.90 1.93
CA ILE A 8 26.63 -21.14 1.00
C ILE A 8 25.14 -21.49 1.17
N ALA A 9 24.82 -22.63 1.82
CA ALA A 9 23.44 -23.11 1.95
C ALA A 9 22.63 -22.44 3.09
N VAL A 10 23.24 -21.62 3.94
CA VAL A 10 22.57 -20.98 5.10
C VAL A 10 22.10 -19.55 4.78
N LEU A 11 22.52 -18.97 3.65
CA LEU A 11 22.20 -17.58 3.28
C LEU A 11 21.06 -17.48 2.26
N SER A 12 20.04 -18.33 2.40
CA SER A 12 18.82 -18.29 1.59
C SER A 12 17.58 -18.43 2.47
N MET A 13 17.58 -17.76 3.62
CA MET A 13 16.34 -17.40 4.31
C MET A 13 15.70 -16.26 3.52
N GLY A 14 14.85 -16.66 2.58
CA GLY A 14 14.09 -15.78 1.73
C GLY A 14 13.33 -14.76 2.58
N LEU A 15 13.53 -13.48 2.25
CA LEU A 15 12.63 -12.43 2.67
C LEU A 15 11.26 -12.73 2.06
N VAL A 16 10.40 -13.37 2.83
CA VAL A 16 8.96 -13.33 2.61
C VAL A 16 8.55 -11.89 2.91
N ALA A 17 8.65 -11.02 1.89
CA ALA A 17 7.96 -9.75 1.88
C ALA A 17 6.47 -10.05 1.72
N CYS A 18 5.86 -10.56 2.79
CA CYS A 18 4.42 -10.50 2.94
C CYS A 18 4.04 -9.03 2.82
N SER A 19 2.98 -8.76 2.08
CA SER A 19 2.39 -7.43 1.94
C SER A 19 1.88 -6.95 3.30
N SER A 20 2.80 -6.56 4.18
CA SER A 20 2.49 -6.13 5.53
C SER A 20 1.75 -4.79 5.49
N SER A 21 0.85 -4.62 6.46
CA SER A 21 0.19 -3.35 6.71
C SER A 21 1.22 -2.23 6.87
N THR A 22 0.79 -1.01 6.58
CA THR A 22 1.64 0.18 6.72
C THR A 22 2.04 0.35 8.17
N SER A 23 3.34 0.35 8.43
CA SER A 23 3.89 0.63 9.75
C SER A 23 3.59 2.07 10.19
N TYR A 24 3.54 2.27 11.50
CA TYR A 24 3.46 3.61 12.06
C TYR A 24 4.78 4.36 11.87
N GLN A 25 4.83 5.22 10.85
CA GLN A 25 6.02 6.01 10.49
C GLN A 25 5.63 7.33 9.84
N ALA A 26 6.56 8.30 9.86
CA ALA A 26 6.39 9.54 9.11
C ALA A 26 6.39 9.25 7.61
N ALA A 27 5.51 9.91 6.86
CA ALA A 27 5.55 9.84 5.41
C ALA A 27 6.74 10.66 4.88
N GLU A 28 7.48 10.11 3.92
CA GLU A 28 8.63 10.80 3.31
C GLU A 28 8.22 12.08 2.59
N LYS A 29 7.07 12.04 1.90
CA LYS A 29 6.45 13.19 1.24
C LYS A 29 4.96 13.24 1.53
N ARG A 30 4.38 14.42 1.31
CA ARG A 30 2.93 14.61 1.45
C ARG A 30 2.18 13.70 0.47
N GLY A 31 1.39 12.78 1.01
CA GLY A 31 0.60 11.81 0.22
C GLY A 31 1.22 10.41 0.13
N ASP A 32 2.44 10.23 0.63
CA ASP A 32 3.03 8.90 0.80
C ASP A 32 2.43 8.19 2.02
N TYR A 33 2.72 6.90 2.14
CA TYR A 33 2.27 6.06 3.25
C TYR A 33 2.90 6.50 4.58
N GLY A 34 2.10 6.51 5.64
CA GLY A 34 2.48 6.99 6.96
C GLY A 34 1.76 8.28 7.37
N TYR A 35 2.22 8.91 8.44
CA TYR A 35 1.64 10.14 8.97
C TYR A 35 2.30 11.39 8.39
N THR A 36 1.50 12.44 8.26
CA THR A 36 1.93 13.81 7.93
C THR A 36 1.25 14.80 8.85
N GLU A 37 1.95 15.86 9.18
CA GLU A 37 1.49 16.91 10.09
C GLU A 37 1.53 18.24 9.35
N THR A 38 0.45 19.00 9.45
CA THR A 38 0.36 20.34 8.85
C THR A 38 -0.17 21.30 9.91
N ALA A 39 0.62 22.30 10.27
CA ALA A 39 0.15 23.39 11.12
C ALA A 39 -0.88 24.24 10.36
N LEU A 40 -2.06 24.42 10.94
CA LEU A 40 -3.12 25.30 10.41
C LEU A 40 -3.22 26.63 11.19
N GLY A 41 -2.59 26.68 12.36
CA GLY A 41 -2.55 27.86 13.23
C GLY A 41 -1.59 27.64 14.39
N LYS A 42 -1.68 28.50 15.42
CA LYS A 42 -0.81 28.41 16.62
C LYS A 42 -1.11 27.19 17.50
N ASP A 43 -2.38 26.80 17.57
CA ASP A 43 -2.90 25.74 18.41
C ASP A 43 -3.69 24.70 17.60
N ARG A 44 -3.60 24.77 16.27
CA ARG A 44 -4.38 23.92 15.35
C ARG A 44 -3.47 23.19 14.39
N TYR A 45 -3.68 21.89 14.30
CA TYR A 45 -2.91 21.00 13.46
C TYR A 45 -3.84 20.06 12.71
N ARG A 46 -3.46 19.76 11.46
CA ARG A 46 -4.04 18.68 10.68
C ARG A 46 -3.06 17.53 10.61
N ILE A 47 -3.52 16.35 11.02
CA ILE A 47 -2.77 15.11 10.97
C ILE A 47 -3.44 14.23 9.92
N THR A 48 -2.67 13.75 8.95
CA THR A 48 -3.17 12.81 7.94
C THR A 48 -2.34 11.55 7.96
N PHE A 49 -3.00 10.39 8.09
CA PHE A 49 -2.38 9.08 7.96
C PHE A 49 -2.86 8.39 6.67
N ASN A 50 -1.92 7.99 5.82
CA ASN A 50 -2.20 7.22 4.60
C ASN A 50 -1.78 5.76 4.79
N GLY A 51 -2.73 4.83 4.68
CA GLY A 51 -2.47 3.40 4.65
C GLY A 51 -2.30 2.88 3.22
N ASN A 52 -1.55 1.79 3.08
CA ASN A 52 -1.53 0.96 1.88
C ASN A 52 -2.81 0.12 1.78
N SER A 53 -2.93 -0.71 0.73
CA SER A 53 -4.12 -1.54 0.52
C SER A 53 -4.23 -2.75 1.44
N ALA A 54 -3.24 -3.00 2.29
CA ALA A 54 -3.23 -4.07 3.29
C ALA A 54 -3.50 -3.56 4.70
N THR A 55 -3.60 -2.24 4.91
CA THR A 55 -3.95 -1.63 6.20
C THR A 55 -5.46 -1.42 6.28
N ASP A 56 -6.08 -1.89 7.36
CA ASP A 56 -7.49 -1.67 7.62
C ASP A 56 -7.80 -0.20 7.93
N LYS A 57 -9.04 0.21 7.66
CA LYS A 57 -9.52 1.58 7.89
C LYS A 57 -9.42 1.95 9.37
N GLU A 58 -9.75 1.02 10.25
CA GLU A 58 -9.69 1.16 11.70
C GLU A 58 -8.26 1.45 12.15
N THR A 59 -7.28 0.65 11.66
CA THR A 59 -5.86 0.87 11.96
C THR A 59 -5.36 2.23 11.47
N VAL A 60 -5.79 2.67 10.28
CA VAL A 60 -5.45 4.01 9.77
C VAL A 60 -5.99 5.12 10.68
N ASN A 61 -7.23 5.01 11.14
CA ASN A 61 -7.84 5.97 12.06
C ASN A 61 -7.13 5.96 13.42
N ASP A 62 -6.82 4.77 13.93
CA ASP A 62 -6.15 4.59 15.22
C ASP A 62 -4.75 5.19 15.22
N TYR A 63 -4.00 5.01 14.11
CA TYR A 63 -2.70 5.65 13.95
C TYR A 63 -2.77 7.16 13.81
N ALA A 64 -3.76 7.69 13.08
CA ALA A 64 -3.97 9.13 13.01
C ALA A 64 -4.27 9.72 14.41
N LEU A 65 -5.09 9.02 15.20
CA LEU A 65 -5.47 9.43 16.54
C LEU A 65 -4.30 9.34 17.53
N LEU A 66 -3.52 8.25 17.47
CA LEU A 66 -2.28 8.12 18.24
C LEU A 66 -1.32 9.27 17.91
N ARG A 67 -1.17 9.60 16.62
CA ARG A 67 -0.26 10.68 16.22
C ARG A 67 -0.74 12.05 16.70
N ALA A 68 -2.04 12.31 16.69
CA ALA A 68 -2.61 13.52 17.28
C ALA A 68 -2.24 13.67 18.77
N ALA A 69 -2.32 12.58 19.54
CA ALA A 69 -1.93 12.57 20.95
C ALA A 69 -0.43 12.81 21.14
N GLU A 70 0.42 12.15 20.35
CA GLU A 70 1.87 12.33 20.42
C GLU A 70 2.31 13.75 20.06
N LEU A 71 1.76 14.31 18.97
CA LEU A 71 2.05 15.68 18.55
C LEU A 71 1.63 16.69 19.63
N THR A 72 0.49 16.47 20.28
CA THR A 72 0.02 17.33 21.39
C THR A 72 1.02 17.37 22.54
N LEU A 73 1.56 16.21 22.92
CA LEU A 73 2.59 16.13 23.96
C LEU A 73 3.92 16.74 23.51
N GLN A 74 4.30 16.52 22.25
CA GLN A 74 5.52 17.05 21.65
C GLN A 74 5.53 18.59 21.63
N GLU A 75 4.38 19.21 21.35
CA GLU A 75 4.17 20.66 21.36
C GLU A 75 4.00 21.24 22.79
N GLY A 76 4.01 20.39 23.82
CA GLY A 76 3.91 20.80 25.23
C GLY A 76 2.49 21.19 25.67
N TYR A 77 1.47 20.61 25.05
CA TYR A 77 0.07 20.70 25.44
C TYR A 77 -0.36 19.46 26.23
N SER A 78 -1.46 19.58 26.98
CA SER A 78 -1.94 18.50 27.88
C SER A 78 -3.08 17.69 27.26
N TRP A 79 -3.90 18.35 26.44
CA TRP A 79 -5.09 17.79 25.82
C TRP A 79 -5.29 18.39 24.44
N PHE A 80 -6.06 17.68 23.61
CA PHE A 80 -6.52 18.20 22.33
C PHE A 80 -8.01 17.92 22.16
N HIS A 81 -8.66 18.78 21.39
CA HIS A 81 -10.04 18.65 20.95
C HIS A 81 -10.05 18.27 19.48
N LEU A 82 -10.83 17.25 19.13
CA LEU A 82 -10.99 16.81 17.76
C LEU A 82 -12.04 17.70 17.07
N VAL A 83 -11.58 18.60 16.20
CA VAL A 83 -12.44 19.58 15.52
C VAL A 83 -13.10 18.97 14.29
N ASN A 84 -12.35 18.18 13.53
CA ASN A 84 -12.87 17.49 12.36
C ASN A 84 -12.19 16.15 12.14
N ARG A 85 -12.90 15.20 11.54
CA ARG A 85 -12.40 13.90 11.11
C ARG A 85 -12.92 13.59 9.71
N ASP A 86 -12.02 13.53 8.75
CA ASP A 86 -12.30 13.13 7.39
C ASP A 86 -11.67 11.75 7.13
N ASN A 87 -12.47 10.79 6.67
CA ASN A 87 -11.99 9.46 6.31
C ASN A 87 -12.23 9.22 4.82
N ASP A 88 -11.16 9.09 4.07
CA ASP A 88 -11.17 8.86 2.64
C ASP A 88 -10.79 7.41 2.29
N SER A 89 -11.36 6.91 1.20
CA SER A 89 -10.93 5.66 0.57
C SER A 89 -10.57 5.91 -0.89
N LYS A 90 -9.42 5.40 -1.32
CA LYS A 90 -8.95 5.47 -2.70
C LYS A 90 -8.91 4.05 -3.26
N SER A 91 -9.79 3.76 -4.20
CA SER A 91 -9.80 2.50 -4.94
C SER A 91 -9.13 2.67 -6.29
N ARG A 92 -8.16 1.81 -6.61
CA ARG A 92 -7.50 1.76 -7.92
C ARG A 92 -7.78 0.41 -8.54
N THR A 93 -8.44 0.40 -9.69
CA THR A 93 -8.63 -0.79 -10.52
C THR A 93 -7.61 -0.78 -11.65
N SER A 94 -6.74 -1.79 -11.67
CA SER A 94 -5.81 -2.02 -12.77
C SER A 94 -6.32 -3.18 -13.62
N THR A 95 -6.56 -2.94 -14.90
CA THR A 95 -6.91 -3.98 -15.86
C THR A 95 -5.67 -4.35 -16.67
N SER A 96 -5.22 -5.60 -16.54
CA SER A 96 -4.18 -6.19 -17.36
C SER A 96 -4.82 -7.14 -18.38
N VAL A 97 -4.55 -6.95 -19.66
CA VAL A 97 -4.95 -7.88 -20.71
C VAL A 97 -3.76 -8.80 -20.99
N SER A 98 -3.91 -10.10 -20.73
CA SER A 98 -2.91 -11.11 -21.08
C SER A 98 -3.39 -11.95 -22.26
N GLY A 99 -2.70 -11.81 -23.38
CA GLY A 99 -2.89 -12.60 -24.59
C GLY A 99 -2.27 -11.88 -25.77
N GLY A 100 -1.60 -12.62 -26.65
CA GLY A 100 -0.94 -12.03 -27.81
C GLY A 100 -1.97 -11.54 -28.82
N THR A 101 -1.98 -10.25 -29.15
CA THR A 101 -2.60 -9.76 -30.38
C THR A 101 -1.70 -10.14 -31.56
N GLY A 102 -1.66 -11.43 -31.88
CA GLY A 102 -0.96 -11.96 -33.02
C GLY A 102 -1.91 -12.10 -34.20
N PHE A 103 -1.70 -11.31 -35.26
CA PHE A 103 -2.16 -11.66 -36.59
C PHE A 103 -1.06 -12.48 -37.26
N GLY A 104 -1.24 -13.79 -37.31
CA GLY A 104 -0.25 -14.71 -37.87
C GLY A 104 -0.90 -15.70 -38.82
N GLY A 105 -0.82 -15.39 -40.11
CA GLY A 105 -0.96 -16.33 -41.21
C GLY A 105 0.04 -15.93 -42.28
N GLY A 106 0.57 -16.92 -42.98
CA GLY A 106 1.69 -16.72 -43.88
C GLY A 106 1.80 -17.87 -44.85
N THR A 107 2.09 -17.53 -46.10
CA THR A 107 2.34 -18.49 -47.16
C THR A 107 3.82 -18.83 -47.15
N SER A 108 4.16 -20.08 -46.84
CA SER A 108 5.54 -20.59 -46.89
C SER A 108 5.71 -21.43 -48.14
N VAL A 109 6.68 -21.05 -48.98
CA VAL A 109 7.04 -21.79 -50.18
C VAL A 109 8.40 -22.43 -49.94
N TYR A 110 8.48 -23.75 -50.08
CA TYR A 110 9.74 -24.47 -49.98
C TYR A 110 9.82 -25.57 -51.04
N GLN A 111 11.03 -25.83 -51.51
CA GLN A 111 11.28 -26.81 -52.56
C GLN A 111 11.75 -28.12 -51.93
N ARG A 112 11.07 -29.21 -52.23
CA ARG A 112 11.46 -30.56 -51.82
C ARG A 112 12.13 -31.24 -53.00
N CYS A 113 13.43 -31.47 -52.89
CA CYS A 113 14.21 -32.20 -53.88
C CYS A 113 14.49 -33.62 -53.40
N GLY A 114 14.16 -34.61 -54.22
CA GLY A 114 14.61 -35.99 -54.12
C GLY A 114 15.79 -36.27 -55.06
N LEU A 115 16.16 -37.55 -55.19
CA LEU A 115 17.32 -37.98 -55.98
C LEU A 115 17.17 -37.73 -57.49
N LEU A 116 15.94 -37.65 -58.00
CA LEU A 116 15.64 -37.55 -59.44
C LEU A 116 14.68 -36.40 -59.80
N SER A 117 14.07 -35.72 -58.82
CA SER A 117 13.09 -34.65 -59.07
C SER A 117 13.04 -33.63 -57.94
N CYS A 118 12.59 -32.41 -58.25
CA CYS A 118 12.33 -31.35 -57.29
C CYS A 118 10.91 -30.83 -57.49
N ASP A 119 10.16 -30.73 -56.39
CA ASP A 119 8.79 -30.20 -56.38
C ASP A 119 8.68 -29.01 -55.43
N THR A 120 8.01 -27.96 -55.85
CA THR A 120 7.73 -26.78 -55.02
C THR A 120 6.43 -26.99 -54.25
N VAL A 121 6.50 -26.91 -52.93
CA VAL A 121 5.34 -27.03 -52.04
C VAL A 121 5.00 -25.65 -51.50
N VAL A 122 3.74 -25.27 -51.66
CA VAL A 122 3.18 -24.04 -51.08
C VAL A 122 2.30 -24.46 -49.90
N TYR A 123 2.64 -23.97 -48.71
CA TYR A 123 1.86 -24.19 -47.50
C TYR A 123 1.31 -22.87 -47.00
N ASP A 124 -0.02 -22.76 -46.93
CA ASP A 124 -0.70 -21.60 -46.38
C ASP A 124 -1.11 -21.85 -44.93
N SER A 125 -0.60 -21.04 -44.02
CA SER A 125 -1.00 -21.11 -42.61
C SER A 125 -2.18 -20.17 -42.38
N PRO A 126 -3.37 -20.68 -41.99
CA PRO A 126 -4.53 -19.82 -41.82
C PRO A 126 -4.29 -18.82 -40.69
N ASN A 127 -4.75 -17.58 -40.89
CA ASN A 127 -4.72 -16.53 -39.88
C ASN A 127 -5.38 -17.03 -38.59
N ARG A 128 -4.62 -17.10 -37.50
CA ARG A 128 -5.16 -17.42 -36.18
C ARG A 128 -5.28 -16.13 -35.39
N PHE A 129 -6.52 -15.75 -35.09
CA PHE A 129 -6.80 -14.65 -34.18
C PHE A 129 -6.73 -15.18 -32.74
N SER A 130 -5.71 -14.76 -31.99
CA SER A 130 -5.63 -15.06 -30.56
C SER A 130 -6.30 -13.92 -29.79
N GLY A 131 -7.34 -14.25 -29.02
CA GLY A 131 -8.01 -13.33 -28.11
C GLY A 131 -7.33 -13.34 -26.74
N GLY A 132 -7.10 -12.17 -26.16
CA GLY A 132 -6.54 -12.05 -24.81
C GLY A 132 -7.60 -12.13 -23.71
N VAL A 133 -7.20 -12.60 -22.53
CA VAL A 133 -8.03 -12.54 -21.32
C VAL A 133 -7.75 -11.23 -20.58
N ALA A 134 -8.81 -10.47 -20.30
CA ALA A 134 -8.72 -9.28 -19.46
C ALA A 134 -8.87 -9.69 -17.99
N SER A 135 -7.86 -9.42 -17.17
CA SER A 135 -7.93 -9.56 -15.72
C SER A 135 -7.95 -8.17 -15.09
N SER A 136 -8.87 -7.93 -14.16
CA SER A 136 -8.94 -6.67 -13.42
C SER A 136 -8.67 -6.94 -11.94
N ASN A 137 -7.78 -6.15 -11.34
CA ASN A 137 -7.45 -6.21 -9.92
C ASN A 137 -7.75 -4.85 -9.29
N THR A 138 -8.62 -4.84 -8.28
CA THR A 138 -9.00 -3.62 -7.55
C THR A 138 -8.31 -3.61 -6.18
N ARG A 139 -7.57 -2.54 -5.89
CA ARG A 139 -6.92 -2.31 -4.59
C ARG A 139 -7.47 -1.06 -3.94
N THR A 140 -8.00 -1.19 -2.73
CA THR A 140 -8.52 -0.07 -1.93
C THR A 140 -7.51 0.29 -0.85
N SER A 141 -7.11 1.55 -0.79
CA SER A 141 -6.30 2.13 0.29
C SER A 141 -7.13 3.14 1.08
N TYR A 142 -6.87 3.26 2.38
CA TYR A 142 -7.57 4.18 3.27
C TYR A 142 -6.68 5.33 3.72
N SER A 143 -7.28 6.49 3.92
CA SER A 143 -6.65 7.69 4.47
C SER A 143 -7.54 8.30 5.54
N SER A 144 -6.96 8.73 6.65
CA SER A 144 -7.68 9.46 7.70
C SER A 144 -7.01 10.79 7.97
N SER A 145 -7.78 11.87 7.94
CA SER A 145 -7.34 13.23 8.27
C SER A 145 -8.10 13.73 9.50
N LEU A 146 -7.35 14.10 10.53
CA LEU A 146 -7.85 14.68 11.76
C LEU A 146 -7.42 16.13 11.85
N GLU A 147 -8.37 17.02 12.14
CA GLU A 147 -8.06 18.38 12.56
C GLU A 147 -8.23 18.47 14.07
N ILE A 148 -7.17 18.88 14.75
CA ILE A 148 -7.15 18.99 16.21
C ILE A 148 -6.84 20.41 16.64
N LYS A 149 -7.43 20.81 17.78
CA LYS A 149 -7.09 22.02 18.50
C LYS A 149 -6.52 21.66 19.86
N MET A 150 -5.30 22.11 20.14
CA MET A 150 -4.58 21.76 21.37
C MET A 150 -4.83 22.79 22.47
N GLY A 151 -4.71 22.36 23.72
CA GLY A 151 -4.88 23.23 24.88
C GLY A 151 -4.04 22.83 26.08
N LYS A 152 -3.79 23.81 26.96
CA LYS A 152 -3.03 23.64 28.22
C LYS A 152 -3.97 23.73 29.41
N GLY A 153 -3.59 23.08 30.52
CA GLY A 153 -4.31 23.18 31.78
C GLY A 153 -5.53 22.26 31.85
N LYS A 154 -6.62 22.75 32.46
CA LYS A 154 -7.84 21.95 32.67
C LYS A 154 -8.47 21.58 31.32
N MET A 155 -8.63 20.28 31.08
CA MET A 155 -9.33 19.77 29.91
C MET A 155 -10.80 20.19 29.94
N PRO A 156 -11.38 20.67 28.82
CA PRO A 156 -12.81 20.93 28.74
C PRO A 156 -13.59 19.63 28.92
N ASN A 157 -14.78 19.72 29.52
CA ASN A 157 -15.69 18.58 29.68
C ASN A 157 -16.50 18.38 28.40
N ASP A 158 -15.81 17.95 27.34
CA ASP A 158 -16.38 17.68 26.02
C ASP A 158 -16.05 16.23 25.64
N ALA A 159 -16.98 15.55 24.96
CA ALA A 159 -16.80 14.17 24.50
C ALA A 159 -15.70 14.07 23.43
N GLU A 160 -15.45 15.16 22.70
CA GLU A 160 -14.44 15.25 21.64
C GLU A 160 -13.08 15.76 22.15
N ALA A 161 -12.96 16.00 23.46
CA ALA A 161 -11.70 16.35 24.11
C ALA A 161 -11.00 15.12 24.70
N TYR A 162 -9.73 14.95 24.35
CA TYR A 162 -8.92 13.82 24.79
C TYR A 162 -7.69 14.28 25.57
N ASN A 163 -7.40 13.57 26.65
CA ASN A 163 -6.12 13.68 27.34
C ASN A 163 -5.04 12.99 26.50
N ALA A 164 -4.03 13.74 26.09
CA ALA A 164 -3.03 13.25 25.15
C ALA A 164 -2.17 12.12 25.74
N GLN A 165 -1.82 12.20 27.02
CA GLN A 165 -0.99 11.20 27.69
C GLN A 165 -1.74 9.89 27.91
N GLU A 166 -2.96 9.98 28.43
CA GLU A 166 -3.80 8.81 28.69
C GLU A 166 -4.13 8.07 27.39
N LEU A 167 -4.54 8.81 26.35
CA LEU A 167 -4.88 8.24 25.05
C LEU A 167 -3.68 7.56 24.41
N ALA A 168 -2.52 8.24 24.34
CA ALA A 168 -1.31 7.65 23.76
C ALA A 168 -0.89 6.38 24.50
N SER A 169 -0.96 6.36 25.83
CA SER A 169 -0.61 5.18 26.63
C SER A 169 -1.56 4.00 26.41
N THR A 170 -2.85 4.28 26.23
CA THR A 170 -3.89 3.28 25.97
C THR A 170 -3.72 2.69 24.58
N MET A 171 -3.58 3.55 23.56
CA MET A 171 -3.42 3.14 22.16
C MET A 171 -2.17 2.30 21.96
N ARG A 172 -1.02 2.71 22.52
CA ARG A 172 0.23 1.92 22.45
C ARG A 172 0.09 0.53 23.08
N ARG A 173 -0.64 0.43 24.18
CA ARG A 173 -0.91 -0.86 24.84
C ARG A 173 -1.75 -1.76 23.93
N TRP A 174 -2.84 -1.23 23.37
CA TRP A 174 -3.73 -1.98 22.48
C TRP A 174 -3.02 -2.47 21.21
N MET A 175 -2.21 -1.60 20.60
CA MET A 175 -1.43 -1.94 19.41
C MET A 175 -0.36 -3.01 19.70
N SER A 176 0.23 -3.02 20.90
CA SER A 176 1.17 -4.08 21.30
C SER A 176 0.50 -5.45 21.47
N THR A 177 -0.79 -5.48 21.84
CA THR A 177 -1.55 -6.72 22.06
C THR A 177 -2.20 -7.29 20.79
N GLY A 178 -2.42 -6.45 19.76
CA GLY A 178 -3.09 -6.83 18.52
C GLY A 178 -2.20 -7.48 17.45
N SER A 179 -0.88 -7.53 17.65
CA SER A 179 0.09 -8.07 16.67
C SER A 179 0.29 -9.60 16.77
N LYS A 180 -0.78 -10.37 17.04
CA LYS A 180 -0.73 -11.85 17.12
C LYS A 180 -1.39 -12.52 15.94
#